data_AF-A0AAW0BD34-F1
#
_entry.id   AF-A0AAW0BD34-F1
#
_cell.length_a   1.000
_cell.length_b   1.000
_cell.length_c   1.000
_cell.angle_alpha   90.00
_cell.angle_beta   90.00
_cell.angle_gamma   90.00
#
_symmetry.space_group_name_H-M   'P 1'
#
loop_
_entity.id
_entity.type
_entity.pdbx_description
1 polymer ?
#
loop_
_entity_poly.entity_id
_entity_poly.type
_entity_poly.pdbx_seq_one_letter_code
_entity_poly.pdbx_strand_id
1 'polypeptide(L)'
;MDSSEYLDELPVLCETPTDRIIRVDFYMELAYVKFASAIDAIQTIFRIGKPPASHQDVSRPSSEAKTVLEALAYFGCAVHDPDLGRARHEAIELMKKYWPLVGPWVDFLLENHVLGDEELTTYDGIDFYDNVLNVLPMVLSYPDLTASNVAVTEGHSLRRMAPKICQQAVRTWIKVMKTRHVSWSRWTLMIKTVYATSCDDLYQFKDTVLSTGPSAVETVARIAIRHMILVTQHAHRVGKREFPDVHGALLLILQCLGFGNASALPFLRLGGIPALVKMIATLISKPKTVEAFWGDEELLQDVFRSGEISFVILGAVLPGPDWISQALEAGIMGVIFQAERLYGDHEVVGPHLRKIWHSMEVFFERMILYVVYPSVVVRFIATTKKILGSDVELSLMSRTPEWELLEMWRILKSSMIAASQSLGAMKCNQGALCAFTQWTHTSLFEAGRMPGRMDIRFFGMLMHVYIRLNISEVVKNYRSTEAELVITREDAALVFSEELPLDDFRKLNHYVIVINFNIRGRDTQTLALKRCAVKHLKQVVRDRRFKEHRKELLKLCDMVCRATPREQVVVVGFFPSTIERCETAWPVVETIQLVSAKQ
;
A
#
# COMPACT_ATOMS: atom_id res chain seq x y z
N MET A 1 -14.94 12.30 -21.42
CA MET A 1 -15.73 12.72 -20.26
C MET A 1 -14.90 13.75 -19.53
N ASP A 2 -15.34 14.99 -19.63
CA ASP A 2 -14.62 16.20 -19.27
C ASP A 2 -14.14 16.19 -17.83
N SER A 3 -12.86 16.54 -17.66
CA SER A 3 -12.15 16.62 -16.39
C SER A 3 -11.89 18.07 -15.99
N SER A 4 -12.87 18.97 -16.19
CA SER A 4 -12.73 20.40 -15.87
C SER A 4 -13.93 21.03 -15.14
N GLU A 5 -14.85 20.24 -14.61
CA GLU A 5 -15.90 20.75 -13.71
C GLU A 5 -15.65 20.16 -12.31
N TYR A 6 -15.81 20.95 -11.24
CA TYR A 6 -15.41 20.73 -9.83
C TYR A 6 -14.04 21.28 -9.39
N LEU A 7 -13.52 22.28 -10.10
CA LEU A 7 -12.61 23.27 -9.52
C LEU A 7 -13.25 24.64 -9.73
N ASP A 8 -14.28 24.96 -8.95
CA ASP A 8 -14.60 26.32 -8.55
C ASP A 8 -15.78 26.30 -7.56
N GLU A 9 -15.82 27.32 -6.72
CA GLU A 9 -16.82 27.63 -5.68
C GLU A 9 -16.55 27.12 -4.26
N LEU A 10 -15.54 27.74 -3.62
CA LEU A 10 -15.66 28.24 -2.24
C LEU A 10 -15.08 29.66 -2.20
N PRO A 11 -15.69 30.62 -1.47
CA PRO A 11 -15.27 32.01 -1.49
C PRO A 11 -13.88 32.14 -0.88
N VAL A 12 -12.99 32.68 -1.71
CA VAL A 12 -11.65 33.14 -1.35
C VAL A 12 -11.78 34.25 -0.30
N LEU A 13 -11.45 33.95 0.95
CA LEU A 13 -10.88 34.93 1.86
C LEU A 13 -9.35 34.81 1.74
N CYS A 14 -8.76 35.84 1.13
CA CYS A 14 -7.34 35.98 0.78
C CYS A 14 -6.41 35.97 2.00
N GLU A 15 -6.25 34.84 2.68
CA GLU A 15 -5.13 34.62 3.60
C GLU A 15 -4.33 33.42 3.09
N THR A 16 -3.03 33.62 2.89
CA THR A 16 -2.16 32.49 2.54
C THR A 16 -2.06 31.55 3.75
N PRO A 17 -1.76 30.24 3.56
CA PRO A 17 -1.50 29.33 4.67
C PRO A 17 -0.48 29.87 5.68
N THR A 18 0.48 30.69 5.21
CA THR A 18 1.49 31.35 6.04
C THR A 18 0.89 32.42 6.95
N ASP A 19 -0.03 33.26 6.44
CA ASP A 19 -0.70 34.28 7.24
C ASP A 19 -1.52 33.65 8.36
N ARG A 20 -2.20 32.53 8.07
CA ARG A 20 -2.95 31.76 9.08
C ARG A 20 -2.06 31.18 10.18
N ILE A 21 -0.88 30.66 9.82
CA ILE A 21 0.08 30.13 10.82
C ILE A 21 0.53 31.24 11.77
N ILE A 22 0.92 32.41 11.22
CA ILE A 22 1.39 33.55 12.02
C ILE A 22 0.31 33.99 13.01
N ARG A 23 -0.95 34.04 12.59
CA ARG A 23 -2.07 34.44 13.44
C ARG A 23 -2.32 33.45 14.58
N VAL A 24 -2.23 32.15 14.30
CA VAL A 24 -2.39 31.11 15.33
C VAL A 24 -1.24 31.13 16.32
N ASP A 25 0.00 31.28 15.86
CA ASP A 25 1.16 31.33 16.74
C ASP A 25 1.09 32.57 17.65
N PHE A 26 0.67 33.72 17.11
CA PHE A 26 0.38 34.93 17.90
C PHE A 26 -0.73 34.72 18.93
N TYR A 27 -1.81 34.03 18.56
CA TYR A 27 -2.88 33.68 19.50
C TYR A 27 -2.36 32.79 20.66
N MET A 28 -1.52 31.80 20.34
CA MET A 28 -0.92 30.91 21.33
C MET A 28 0.02 31.67 22.29
N GLU A 29 0.82 32.60 21.78
CA GLU A 29 1.68 33.46 22.60
C GLU A 29 0.86 34.36 23.53
N LEU A 30 -0.18 35.00 23.02
CA LEU A 30 -1.08 35.84 23.83
C LEU A 30 -1.78 35.03 24.92
N ALA A 31 -2.26 33.84 24.61
CA ALA A 31 -2.89 32.96 25.59
C ALA A 31 -1.89 32.51 26.66
N TYR A 32 -0.64 32.23 26.28
CA TYR A 32 0.40 31.82 27.22
C TYR A 32 0.75 32.92 28.23
N VAL A 33 0.85 34.18 27.80
CA VAL A 33 1.15 35.31 28.71
C VAL A 33 -0.06 35.78 29.51
N LYS A 34 -1.29 35.42 29.09
CA LYS A 34 -2.53 35.83 29.76
C LYS A 34 -2.71 35.22 31.15
N PHE A 35 -2.27 33.97 31.33
CA PHE A 35 -2.40 33.26 32.60
C PHE A 35 -1.04 33.20 33.31
N ALA A 36 -1.00 33.57 34.58
CA ALA A 36 0.24 33.55 35.35
C ALA A 36 0.70 32.12 35.70
N SER A 37 -0.22 31.15 35.72
CA SER A 37 0.06 29.74 36.01
C SER A 37 -0.98 28.79 35.44
N ALA A 38 -0.64 27.49 35.37
CA ALA A 38 -1.58 26.41 35.03
C ALA A 38 -2.76 26.33 36.02
N ILE A 39 -2.53 26.73 37.28
CA ILE A 39 -3.58 26.79 38.29
C ILE A 39 -4.58 27.90 37.95
N ASP A 40 -4.10 29.06 37.50
CA ASP A 40 -4.99 30.17 37.12
C ASP A 40 -5.82 29.83 35.88
N ALA A 41 -5.20 29.14 34.91
CA ALA A 41 -5.90 28.65 33.71
C ALA A 41 -7.02 27.66 34.08
N ILE A 42 -6.74 26.66 34.94
CA ILE A 42 -7.76 25.68 35.32
C ILE A 42 -8.86 26.28 36.20
N GLN A 43 -8.51 27.22 37.09
CA GLN A 43 -9.50 27.94 37.89
C GLN A 43 -10.42 28.79 37.02
N THR A 44 -9.90 29.33 35.91
CA THR A 44 -10.72 30.07 34.95
C THR A 44 -11.75 29.16 34.29
N ILE A 45 -11.34 27.98 33.80
CA ILE A 45 -12.27 26.96 33.27
C ILE A 45 -13.31 26.57 34.34
N PHE A 46 -12.87 26.42 35.60
CA PHE A 46 -13.77 26.09 36.72
C PHE A 46 -14.82 27.17 36.97
N ARG A 47 -14.45 28.44 36.91
CA ARG A 47 -15.39 29.57 37.09
C ARG A 47 -16.42 29.65 35.96
N ILE A 48 -16.03 29.30 34.74
CA ILE A 48 -16.93 29.25 33.58
C ILE A 48 -17.94 28.11 33.72
N GLY A 49 -17.52 26.96 34.25
CA GLY A 49 -18.40 25.82 34.52
C GLY A 49 -18.53 24.88 33.32
N LYS A 50 -19.74 24.44 32.99
CA LYS A 50 -20.00 23.46 31.92
C LYS A 50 -20.31 24.14 30.59
N PRO A 51 -20.01 23.50 29.45
CA PRO A 51 -20.40 24.01 28.14
C PRO A 51 -21.93 24.14 28.01
N PRO A 52 -22.40 25.03 27.12
CA PRO A 52 -23.82 25.19 26.81
C PRO A 52 -24.45 23.86 26.36
N ALA A 53 -25.67 23.58 26.81
CA ALA A 53 -26.41 22.37 26.42
C ALA A 53 -27.07 22.48 25.04
N SER A 54 -27.25 23.70 24.52
CA SER A 54 -27.85 23.98 23.21
C SER A 54 -26.79 24.27 22.17
N HIS A 55 -27.07 23.91 20.91
CA HIS A 55 -26.26 24.28 19.76
C HIS A 55 -26.08 25.81 19.73
N GLN A 56 -24.83 26.28 19.63
CA GLN A 56 -24.51 27.70 19.49
C GLN A 56 -24.28 28.05 18.02
N ASP A 57 -24.49 29.31 17.67
CA ASP A 57 -24.09 29.85 16.36
C ASP A 57 -22.56 29.74 16.23
N VAL A 58 -22.09 28.81 15.40
CA VAL A 58 -20.65 28.57 15.19
C VAL A 58 -19.95 29.77 14.56
N SER A 59 -20.70 30.64 13.89
CA SER A 59 -20.18 31.87 13.30
C SER A 59 -20.00 32.97 14.34
N ARG A 60 -20.49 32.81 15.58
CA ARG A 60 -20.36 33.79 16.67
C ARG A 60 -20.05 33.09 17.99
N PRO A 61 -18.81 32.58 18.14
CA PRO A 61 -18.40 31.84 19.33
C PRO A 61 -18.56 32.69 20.60
N SER A 62 -19.10 32.08 21.66
CA SER A 62 -19.38 32.80 22.90
C SER A 62 -18.10 33.22 23.64
N SER A 63 -18.20 34.24 24.50
CA SER A 63 -17.08 34.69 25.32
C SER A 63 -16.53 33.58 26.22
N GLU A 64 -17.38 32.70 26.72
CA GLU A 64 -17.02 31.54 27.51
C GLU A 64 -16.19 30.56 26.69
N ALA A 65 -16.64 30.22 25.47
CA ALA A 65 -15.90 29.31 24.58
C ALA A 65 -14.52 29.87 24.21
N LYS A 66 -14.42 31.18 23.94
CA LYS A 66 -13.15 31.88 23.73
C LYS A 66 -12.23 31.79 24.95
N THR A 67 -12.76 32.11 26.13
CA THR A 67 -11.96 32.11 27.37
C THR A 67 -11.46 30.70 27.72
N VAL A 68 -12.29 29.68 27.50
CA VAL A 68 -11.88 28.28 27.68
C VAL A 68 -10.80 27.91 26.67
N LEU A 69 -10.94 28.29 25.40
CA LEU A 69 -9.93 28.00 24.38
C LEU A 69 -8.59 28.66 24.69
N GLU A 70 -8.57 29.90 25.21
CA GLU A 70 -7.35 30.56 25.68
C GLU A 70 -6.71 29.81 26.85
N ALA A 71 -7.50 29.36 27.82
CA ALA A 71 -6.98 28.56 28.94
C ALA A 71 -6.41 27.21 28.45
N LEU A 72 -7.05 26.57 27.47
CA LEU A 72 -6.53 25.37 26.82
C LEU A 72 -5.25 25.65 26.01
N ALA A 73 -5.18 26.80 25.33
CA ALA A 73 -4.00 27.24 24.62
C ALA A 73 -2.81 27.43 25.57
N TYR A 74 -3.04 28.00 26.77
CA TYR A 74 -2.02 28.04 27.82
C TYR A 74 -1.49 26.64 28.15
N PHE A 75 -2.38 25.65 28.37
CA PHE A 75 -1.95 24.27 28.61
C PHE A 75 -1.17 23.70 27.43
N GLY A 76 -1.62 23.94 26.19
CA GLY A 76 -0.90 23.54 24.99
C GLY A 76 0.52 24.10 24.94
N CYS A 77 0.70 25.39 25.22
CA CYS A 77 2.01 26.03 25.27
C CYS A 77 2.88 25.48 26.42
N ALA A 78 2.34 25.46 27.65
CA ALA A 78 3.08 25.03 28.83
C ALA A 78 3.53 23.56 28.75
N VAL A 79 2.74 22.70 28.10
CA VAL A 79 3.06 21.30 27.87
C VAL A 79 4.20 21.13 26.86
N HIS A 80 4.27 21.98 25.83
CA HIS A 80 5.25 21.88 24.74
C HIS A 80 6.51 22.73 24.96
N ASP A 81 6.57 23.56 26.01
CA ASP A 81 7.75 24.37 26.33
C ASP A 81 8.88 23.52 26.95
N PRO A 82 10.04 23.36 26.26
CA PRO A 82 11.16 22.56 26.70
C PRO A 82 11.84 23.10 27.97
N ASP A 83 11.72 24.40 28.26
CA ASP A 83 12.44 25.07 29.34
C ASP A 83 11.69 24.97 30.69
N LEU A 84 10.41 24.61 30.66
CA LEU A 84 9.56 24.58 31.85
C LEU A 84 9.74 23.36 32.76
N GLY A 85 10.51 22.34 32.38
CA GLY A 85 10.87 21.18 33.21
C GLY A 85 9.77 20.66 34.15
N ARG A 86 9.81 21.06 35.43
CA ARG A 86 8.82 20.71 36.47
C ARG A 86 7.43 21.32 36.23
N ALA A 87 7.34 22.57 35.81
CA ALA A 87 6.07 23.25 35.53
C ALA A 87 5.30 22.59 34.38
N ARG A 88 6.01 22.00 33.40
CA ARG A 88 5.39 21.15 32.37
C ARG A 88 4.67 19.94 32.97
N HIS A 89 5.35 19.22 33.85
CA HIS A 89 4.77 18.05 34.52
C HIS A 89 3.56 18.44 35.38
N GLU A 90 3.65 19.57 36.09
CA GLU A 90 2.54 20.11 36.89
C GLU A 90 1.33 20.47 36.00
N ALA A 91 1.55 21.07 34.83
CA ALA A 91 0.48 21.36 33.87
C ALA A 91 -0.22 20.10 33.37
N ILE A 92 0.54 19.05 33.01
CA ILE A 92 0.00 17.75 32.58
C ILE A 92 -0.84 17.11 33.69
N GLU A 93 -0.30 17.05 34.91
CA GLU A 93 -0.98 16.43 36.05
C GLU A 93 -2.24 17.21 36.47
N LEU A 94 -2.21 18.54 36.41
CA LEU A 94 -3.40 19.37 36.61
C LEU A 94 -4.47 19.08 35.56
N MET A 95 -4.10 19.05 34.28
CA MET A 95 -5.03 18.73 33.19
C MET A 95 -5.67 17.35 33.38
N LYS A 96 -4.88 16.33 33.72
CA LYS A 96 -5.37 14.97 34.00
C LYS A 96 -6.32 14.95 35.19
N LYS A 97 -5.93 15.60 36.30
CA LYS A 97 -6.73 15.68 37.53
C LYS A 97 -8.10 16.33 37.29
N TYR A 98 -8.14 17.38 36.48
CA TYR A 98 -9.36 18.15 36.21
C TYR A 98 -10.01 17.81 34.87
N TRP A 99 -9.66 16.67 34.28
CA TRP A 99 -10.28 16.20 33.03
C TRP A 99 -11.81 16.13 33.06
N PRO A 100 -12.49 15.71 34.15
CA PRO A 100 -13.95 15.69 34.18
C PRO A 100 -14.61 17.06 33.94
N LEU A 101 -13.86 18.16 34.13
CA LEU A 101 -14.28 19.52 33.81
C LEU A 101 -13.82 19.96 32.41
N VAL A 102 -12.59 19.61 32.03
CA VAL A 102 -11.97 19.99 30.74
C VAL A 102 -12.57 19.20 29.56
N GLY A 103 -12.74 17.90 29.73
CA GLY A 103 -13.23 16.98 28.71
C GLY A 103 -14.54 17.41 28.05
N PRO A 104 -15.59 17.78 28.81
CA PRO A 104 -16.83 18.30 28.24
C PRO A 104 -16.65 19.53 27.33
N TRP A 105 -15.71 20.42 27.66
CA TRP A 105 -15.40 21.56 26.80
C TRP A 105 -14.66 21.15 25.53
N VAL A 106 -13.71 20.22 25.61
CA VAL A 106 -13.04 19.66 24.43
C VAL A 106 -14.04 18.95 23.52
N ASP A 107 -14.94 18.14 24.09
CA ASP A 107 -16.05 17.50 23.37
C ASP A 107 -16.93 18.55 22.69
N PHE A 108 -17.34 19.60 23.42
CA PHE A 108 -18.17 20.67 22.89
C PHE A 108 -17.52 21.38 21.71
N LEU A 109 -16.24 21.75 21.83
CA LEU A 109 -15.48 22.42 20.77
C LEU A 109 -15.33 21.55 19.53
N LEU A 110 -15.06 20.24 19.70
CA LEU A 110 -14.95 19.32 18.58
C LEU A 110 -16.29 19.07 17.91
N GLU A 111 -17.36 18.84 18.66
CA GLU A 111 -18.65 18.50 18.08
C GLU A 111 -19.34 19.70 17.43
N ASN A 112 -19.36 20.85 18.11
CA ASN A 112 -20.12 22.01 17.66
C ASN A 112 -19.32 22.86 16.67
N HIS A 113 -18.05 23.16 16.98
CA HIS A 113 -17.27 24.08 16.15
C HIS A 113 -16.47 23.37 15.05
N VAL A 114 -16.00 22.13 15.27
CA VAL A 114 -15.14 21.46 14.29
C VAL A 114 -15.88 20.49 13.39
N LEU A 115 -16.66 19.58 13.98
CA LEU A 115 -17.31 18.47 13.27
C LEU A 115 -18.72 18.80 12.79
N GLY A 116 -19.31 19.91 13.26
CA GLY A 116 -20.56 20.44 12.75
C GLY A 116 -20.54 20.69 11.24
N ASP A 117 -21.72 20.60 10.64
CA ASP A 117 -21.95 20.84 9.21
C ASP A 117 -22.35 22.31 8.93
N GLU A 118 -22.45 23.14 9.96
CA GLU A 118 -22.80 24.56 9.83
C GLU A 118 -21.68 25.35 9.14
N GLU A 119 -22.07 26.24 8.21
CA GLU A 119 -21.14 27.11 7.51
C GLU A 119 -20.68 28.29 8.40
N LEU A 120 -19.38 28.57 8.36
CA LEU A 120 -18.79 29.72 9.05
C LEU A 120 -18.95 30.97 8.19
N THR A 121 -19.76 31.92 8.65
CA THR A 121 -20.14 33.11 7.86
C THR A 121 -19.47 34.40 8.33
N THR A 122 -18.74 34.38 9.46
CA THR A 122 -18.00 35.54 9.97
C THR A 122 -16.51 35.25 10.14
N TYR A 123 -15.69 36.30 10.09
CA TYR A 123 -14.26 36.21 10.41
C TYR A 123 -14.01 35.67 11.82
N ASP A 124 -14.78 36.11 12.82
CA ASP A 124 -14.64 35.68 14.21
C ASP A 124 -14.90 34.17 14.37
N GLY A 125 -15.85 33.62 13.62
CA GLY A 125 -16.11 32.18 13.58
C GLY A 125 -14.98 31.40 12.89
N ILE A 126 -14.46 31.90 11.76
CA ILE A 126 -13.33 31.28 11.03
C ILE A 126 -12.06 31.28 11.89
N ASP A 127 -11.74 32.40 12.53
CA ASP A 127 -10.57 32.54 13.38
C ASP A 127 -10.64 31.61 14.59
N PHE A 128 -11.82 31.53 15.21
CA PHE A 128 -12.05 30.62 16.32
C PHE A 128 -11.93 29.15 15.89
N TYR A 129 -12.48 28.77 14.74
CA TYR A 129 -12.33 27.44 14.16
C TYR A 129 -10.85 27.09 13.94
N ASP A 130 -10.09 27.98 13.31
CA ASP A 130 -8.66 27.79 13.04
C ASP A 130 -7.89 27.66 14.38
N ASN A 131 -8.21 28.46 15.40
CA ASN A 131 -7.61 28.36 16.72
C ASN A 131 -7.95 27.03 17.43
N VAL A 132 -9.21 26.59 17.41
CA VAL A 132 -9.64 25.29 17.97
C VAL A 132 -8.85 24.15 17.33
N LEU A 133 -8.74 24.17 16.00
CA LEU A 133 -8.01 23.16 15.23
C LEU A 133 -6.51 23.12 15.51
N ASN A 134 -5.92 24.16 16.10
CA ASN A 134 -4.51 24.22 16.41
C ASN A 134 -4.21 23.99 17.90
N VAL A 135 -5.06 24.49 18.79
CA VAL A 135 -4.92 24.33 20.25
C VAL A 135 -5.16 22.89 20.70
N LEU A 136 -6.29 22.31 20.30
CA LEU A 136 -6.71 20.99 20.80
C LEU A 136 -5.69 19.86 20.52
N PRO A 137 -5.11 19.70 19.31
CA PRO A 137 -4.10 18.66 19.11
C PRO A 137 -2.87 18.88 20.00
N MET A 138 -2.46 20.12 20.29
CA MET A 138 -1.32 20.38 21.18
C MET A 138 -1.58 19.92 22.61
N VAL A 139 -2.77 20.23 23.14
CA VAL A 139 -3.19 19.79 24.48
C VAL A 139 -3.22 18.26 24.58
N LEU A 140 -3.71 17.59 23.53
CA LEU A 140 -3.88 16.14 23.49
C LEU A 140 -2.61 15.36 23.13
N SER A 141 -1.59 16.01 22.57
CA SER A 141 -0.29 15.40 22.19
C SER A 141 0.69 15.22 23.35
N TYR A 142 0.30 15.55 24.58
CA TYR A 142 1.18 15.47 25.75
C TYR A 142 1.88 14.10 25.98
N PRO A 143 1.32 12.93 25.61
CA PRO A 143 2.01 11.66 25.85
C PRO A 143 3.35 11.56 25.08
N ASP A 144 3.47 12.23 23.92
CA ASP A 144 4.69 12.24 23.09
C ASP A 144 5.88 12.91 23.79
N LEU A 145 5.57 13.79 24.75
CA LEU A 145 6.54 14.60 25.47
C LEU A 145 7.01 13.96 26.77
N THR A 146 6.47 12.78 27.10
CA THR A 146 6.92 11.97 28.23
C THR A 146 8.03 11.02 27.81
N ALA A 147 8.78 10.46 28.75
CA ALA A 147 9.81 9.47 28.43
C ALA A 147 9.22 8.30 27.62
N SER A 148 9.96 7.75 26.65
CA SER A 148 9.43 6.79 25.68
C SER A 148 8.81 5.52 26.30
N ASN A 149 9.28 5.10 27.47
CA ASN A 149 8.71 3.99 28.24
C ASN A 149 7.39 4.34 28.96
N VAL A 150 7.09 5.63 29.13
CA VAL A 150 5.88 6.18 29.78
C VAL A 150 4.85 6.64 28.75
N ALA A 151 5.29 7.10 27.58
CA ALA A 151 4.43 7.60 26.50
C ALA A 151 3.31 6.62 26.11
N VAL A 152 3.63 5.32 26.05
CA VAL A 152 2.65 4.26 25.78
C VAL A 152 1.55 4.22 26.83
N THR A 153 1.93 4.26 28.12
CA THR A 153 0.99 4.22 29.23
C THR A 153 0.12 5.48 29.28
N GLU A 154 0.70 6.65 29.00
CA GLU A 154 -0.04 7.91 28.95
C GLU A 154 -1.01 7.96 27.76
N GLY A 155 -0.63 7.47 26.59
CA GLY A 155 -1.54 7.34 25.45
C GLY A 155 -2.73 6.43 25.79
N HIS A 156 -2.48 5.29 26.46
CA HIS A 156 -3.55 4.39 26.92
C HIS A 156 -4.43 5.05 27.99
N SER A 157 -3.84 5.81 28.91
CA SER A 157 -4.55 6.57 29.94
C SER A 157 -5.50 7.59 29.32
N LEU A 158 -5.03 8.36 28.34
CA LEU A 158 -5.84 9.33 27.61
C LEU A 158 -7.04 8.66 26.92
N ARG A 159 -6.84 7.51 26.26
CA ARG A 159 -7.95 6.77 25.63
C ARG A 159 -9.00 6.28 26.63
N ARG A 160 -8.58 5.88 27.84
CA ARG A 160 -9.51 5.45 28.91
C ARG A 160 -10.25 6.63 29.52
N MET A 161 -9.55 7.74 29.72
CA MET A 161 -10.07 8.97 30.31
C MET A 161 -11.00 9.73 29.37
N ALA A 162 -10.79 9.59 28.05
CA ALA A 162 -11.45 10.38 27.01
C ALA A 162 -11.88 9.55 25.77
N PRO A 163 -12.65 8.46 25.93
CA PRO A 163 -12.95 7.53 24.84
C PRO A 163 -13.70 8.19 23.67
N LYS A 164 -14.63 9.12 23.96
CA LYS A 164 -15.41 9.86 22.95
C LYS A 164 -14.52 10.78 22.12
N ILE A 165 -13.58 11.45 22.77
CA ILE A 165 -12.66 12.41 22.15
C ILE A 165 -11.73 11.72 21.17
N CYS A 166 -11.30 10.49 21.42
CA CYS A 166 -10.49 9.73 20.46
C CYS A 166 -11.23 9.50 19.14
N GLN A 167 -12.53 9.19 19.18
CA GLN A 167 -13.34 9.03 17.97
C GLN A 167 -13.53 10.37 17.23
N GLN A 168 -13.84 11.44 17.96
CA GLN A 168 -13.97 12.79 17.39
C GLN A 168 -12.64 13.28 16.81
N ALA A 169 -11.51 12.95 17.43
CA ALA A 169 -10.18 13.28 16.97
C ALA A 169 -9.86 12.61 15.63
N VAL A 170 -10.21 11.33 15.47
CA VAL A 170 -10.07 10.64 14.17
C VAL A 170 -10.95 11.29 13.10
N ARG A 171 -12.21 11.62 13.43
CA ARG A 171 -13.11 12.34 12.49
C ARG A 171 -12.54 13.71 12.13
N THR A 172 -11.95 14.42 13.09
CA THR A 172 -11.32 15.72 12.88
C THR A 172 -10.10 15.58 12.00
N TRP A 173 -9.23 14.61 12.26
CA TRP A 173 -8.07 14.28 11.42
C TRP A 173 -8.49 14.00 9.96
N ILE A 174 -9.54 13.21 9.75
CA ILE A 174 -10.12 12.98 8.40
C ILE A 174 -10.60 14.29 7.79
N LYS A 175 -11.32 15.15 8.55
CA LYS A 175 -11.82 16.45 8.07
C LYS A 175 -10.68 17.38 7.66
N VAL A 176 -9.67 17.57 8.51
CA VAL A 176 -8.52 18.46 8.21
C VAL A 176 -7.65 17.93 7.07
N MET A 177 -7.48 16.61 6.95
CA MET A 177 -6.77 16.00 5.81
C MET A 177 -7.56 16.15 4.51
N LYS A 178 -8.90 16.06 4.56
CA LYS A 178 -9.79 16.26 3.40
C LYS A 178 -9.79 17.71 2.93
N THR A 179 -9.85 18.67 3.84
CA THR A 179 -9.86 20.12 3.53
C THR A 179 -8.46 20.70 3.34
N ARG A 180 -7.40 19.93 3.59
CA ARG A 180 -5.99 20.38 3.58
C ARG A 180 -5.75 21.55 4.53
N HIS A 181 -6.46 21.54 5.65
CA HIS A 181 -6.30 22.56 6.66
C HIS A 181 -4.88 22.53 7.23
N VAL A 182 -4.31 23.70 7.53
CA VAL A 182 -2.89 23.84 7.92
C VAL A 182 -2.51 23.06 9.19
N SER A 183 -3.47 22.78 10.06
CA SER A 183 -3.28 22.00 11.29
C SER A 183 -3.18 20.48 11.09
N TRP A 184 -3.28 19.97 9.84
CA TRP A 184 -3.28 18.53 9.56
C TRP A 184 -2.09 17.79 10.19
N SER A 185 -0.91 18.42 10.25
CA SER A 185 0.30 17.87 10.85
C SER A 185 0.16 17.69 12.36
N ARG A 186 -0.32 18.73 13.06
CA ARG A 186 -0.59 18.69 14.51
C ARG A 186 -1.59 17.57 14.87
N TRP A 187 -2.65 17.43 14.08
CA TRP A 187 -3.61 16.32 14.25
C TRP A 187 -3.00 14.95 13.95
N THR A 188 -2.14 14.85 12.94
CA THR A 188 -1.44 13.61 12.61
C THR A 188 -0.52 13.17 13.76
N LEU A 189 0.25 14.11 14.32
CA LEU A 189 1.10 13.87 15.47
C LEU A 189 0.27 13.37 16.65
N MET A 190 -0.80 14.07 17.00
CA MET A 190 -1.68 13.68 18.11
C MET A 190 -2.26 12.26 17.93
N ILE A 191 -2.79 11.93 16.75
CA ILE A 191 -3.33 10.58 16.50
C ILE A 191 -2.23 9.53 16.60
N LYS A 192 -1.04 9.81 16.07
CA LYS A 192 0.12 8.90 16.18
C LYS A 192 0.52 8.69 17.65
N THR A 193 0.59 9.74 18.44
CA THR A 193 0.89 9.66 19.88
C THR A 193 -0.14 8.81 20.63
N VAL A 194 -1.41 8.90 20.25
CA VAL A 194 -2.50 8.17 20.90
C VAL A 194 -2.61 6.72 20.42
N TYR A 195 -2.32 6.43 19.14
CA TYR A 195 -2.62 5.12 18.52
C TYR A 195 -1.42 4.36 17.94
N ALA A 196 -0.24 4.97 17.80
CA ALA A 196 0.94 4.31 17.22
C ALA A 196 1.92 3.75 18.28
N THR A 197 1.40 3.39 19.44
CA THR A 197 2.17 2.88 20.58
C THR A 197 2.34 1.35 20.56
N SER A 198 1.49 0.63 19.84
CA SER A 198 1.59 -0.82 19.61
C SER A 198 0.82 -1.25 18.34
N CYS A 199 1.00 -2.49 17.89
CA CYS A 199 0.23 -3.03 16.77
C CYS A 199 -1.28 -3.08 17.06
N ASP A 200 -1.68 -3.42 18.30
CA ASP A 200 -3.08 -3.48 18.71
C ASP A 200 -3.75 -2.11 18.67
N ASP A 201 -3.00 -1.07 19.05
CA ASP A 201 -3.47 0.31 19.02
C ASP A 201 -3.71 0.80 17.57
N LEU A 202 -2.86 0.38 16.64
CA LEU A 202 -3.03 0.68 15.21
C LEU A 202 -4.27 -0.03 14.61
N TYR A 203 -4.60 -1.23 15.09
CA TYR A 203 -5.87 -1.89 14.72
C TYR A 203 -7.09 -1.13 15.25
N GLN A 204 -7.04 -0.66 16.50
CA GLN A 204 -8.13 0.17 17.06
C GLN A 204 -8.31 1.48 16.29
N PHE A 205 -7.22 2.12 15.85
CA PHE A 205 -7.29 3.29 14.98
C PHE A 205 -8.03 2.98 13.68
N LYS A 206 -7.66 1.89 13.00
CA LYS A 206 -8.32 1.45 11.77
C LYS A 206 -9.82 1.23 11.99
N ASP A 207 -10.20 0.53 13.05
CA ASP A 207 -11.61 0.27 13.36
C ASP A 207 -12.38 1.56 13.66
N THR A 208 -11.73 2.51 14.34
CA THR A 208 -12.27 3.85 14.60
C THR A 208 -12.51 4.60 13.29
N VAL A 209 -11.55 4.60 12.36
CA VAL A 209 -11.70 5.21 11.03
C VAL A 209 -12.88 4.60 10.27
N LEU A 210 -13.00 3.27 10.25
CA LEU A 210 -14.08 2.58 9.56
C LEU A 210 -15.46 2.82 10.21
N SER A 211 -15.50 3.11 11.51
CA SER A 211 -16.73 3.47 12.23
C SER A 211 -17.26 4.87 11.92
N THR A 212 -16.47 5.74 11.25
CA THR A 212 -16.86 7.14 10.99
C THR A 212 -17.98 7.30 9.95
N GLY A 213 -18.31 6.24 9.20
CA GLY A 213 -19.50 6.20 8.36
C GLY A 213 -19.36 5.28 7.14
N PRO A 214 -20.47 5.00 6.41
CA PRO A 214 -20.47 4.11 5.25
C PRO A 214 -19.51 4.55 4.12
N SER A 215 -19.27 5.85 3.99
CA SER A 215 -18.38 6.45 2.98
C SER A 215 -16.93 6.62 3.45
N ALA A 216 -16.60 6.23 4.69
CA ALA A 216 -15.25 6.40 5.26
C ALA A 216 -14.18 5.68 4.42
N VAL A 217 -14.53 4.50 3.90
CA VAL A 217 -13.67 3.65 3.08
C VAL A 217 -13.17 4.36 1.81
N GLU A 218 -14.08 4.96 1.04
CA GLU A 218 -13.73 5.72 -0.16
C GLU A 218 -13.08 7.07 0.18
N THR A 219 -13.53 7.70 1.25
CA THR A 219 -13.00 8.99 1.73
C THR A 219 -11.51 8.86 2.09
N VAL A 220 -11.12 7.83 2.83
CA VAL A 220 -9.72 7.58 3.22
C VAL A 220 -8.84 7.35 2.00
N ALA A 221 -9.31 6.55 1.03
CA ALA A 221 -8.60 6.35 -0.23
C ALA A 221 -8.35 7.66 -0.99
N ARG A 222 -9.37 8.52 -1.12
CA ARG A 222 -9.24 9.83 -1.76
C ARG A 222 -8.31 10.76 -1.00
N ILE A 223 -8.38 10.78 0.33
CA ILE A 223 -7.49 11.56 1.19
C ILE A 223 -6.04 11.12 0.98
N ALA A 224 -5.76 9.82 1.02
CA ALA A 224 -4.42 9.28 0.83
C ALA A 224 -3.83 9.71 -0.52
N ILE A 225 -4.60 9.55 -1.61
CA ILE A 225 -4.17 9.97 -2.95
C ILE A 225 -3.89 11.47 -3.01
N ARG A 226 -4.81 12.29 -2.49
CA ARG A 226 -4.65 13.75 -2.47
C ARG A 226 -3.45 14.20 -1.66
N HIS A 227 -3.18 13.54 -0.53
CA HIS A 227 -2.03 13.82 0.31
C HIS A 227 -0.72 13.45 -0.40
N MET A 228 -0.64 12.28 -1.03
CA MET A 228 0.53 11.87 -1.82
C MET A 228 0.83 12.84 -2.97
N ILE A 229 -0.21 13.33 -3.66
CA ILE A 229 -0.08 14.34 -4.72
C ILE A 229 0.42 15.67 -4.17
N LEU A 230 -0.11 16.11 -3.01
CA LEU A 230 0.32 17.35 -2.37
C LEU A 230 1.81 17.30 -1.99
N VAL A 231 2.23 16.24 -1.30
CA VAL A 231 3.64 16.02 -0.94
C VAL A 231 4.52 16.04 -2.19
N THR A 232 4.10 15.34 -3.26
CA THR A 232 4.81 15.32 -4.54
C THR A 232 5.01 16.72 -5.14
N GLN A 233 4.03 17.62 -5.01
CA GLN A 233 4.09 18.97 -5.56
C GLN A 233 5.02 19.89 -4.75
N HIS A 234 5.07 19.70 -3.43
CA HIS A 234 5.72 20.62 -2.51
C HIS A 234 7.02 20.11 -1.88
N ALA A 235 7.39 18.83 -2.05
CA ALA A 235 8.53 18.19 -1.37
C ALA A 235 9.84 19.00 -1.37
N HIS A 236 10.17 19.70 -2.46
CA HIS A 236 11.39 20.51 -2.59
C HIS A 236 11.34 21.86 -1.84
N ARG A 237 10.21 22.21 -1.22
CA ARG A 237 9.97 23.44 -0.45
C ARG A 237 9.54 23.14 0.99
N VAL A 238 9.45 21.86 1.34
CA VAL A 238 9.03 21.41 2.67
C VAL A 238 10.10 21.79 3.69
N GLY A 239 9.70 22.43 4.78
CA GLY A 239 10.59 22.81 5.88
C GLY A 239 10.99 21.62 6.75
N LYS A 240 11.98 21.83 7.65
CA LYS A 240 12.57 20.79 8.52
C LYS A 240 11.55 19.96 9.31
N ARG A 241 10.40 20.53 9.66
CA ARG A 241 9.40 19.88 10.53
C ARG A 241 8.34 19.07 9.78
N GLU A 242 8.13 19.27 8.48
CA GLU A 242 6.95 18.67 7.83
C GLU A 242 7.19 17.24 7.31
N PHE A 243 8.42 16.80 7.06
CA PHE A 243 8.68 15.41 6.65
C PHE A 243 8.39 14.38 7.75
N PRO A 244 8.74 14.60 9.03
CA PRO A 244 8.26 13.77 10.13
C PRO A 244 6.73 13.63 10.17
N ASP A 245 6.01 14.73 9.90
CA ASP A 245 4.55 14.75 9.86
C ASP A 245 3.98 14.00 8.66
N VAL A 246 4.60 14.15 7.48
CA VAL A 246 4.28 13.36 6.28
C VAL A 246 4.48 11.88 6.56
N HIS A 247 5.60 11.50 7.18
CA HIS A 247 5.84 10.10 7.56
C HIS A 247 4.78 9.59 8.54
N GLY A 248 4.40 10.39 9.54
CA GLY A 248 3.32 10.07 10.46
C GLY A 248 1.98 9.86 9.76
N ALA A 249 1.63 10.71 8.80
CA ALA A 249 0.40 10.59 8.03
C ALA A 249 0.40 9.31 7.18
N LEU A 250 1.53 9.00 6.52
CA LEU A 250 1.69 7.79 5.73
C LEU A 250 1.62 6.51 6.57
N LEU A 251 2.15 6.52 7.80
CA LEU A 251 2.01 5.42 8.76
C LEU A 251 0.56 5.13 9.12
N LEU A 252 -0.23 6.18 9.39
CA LEU A 252 -1.67 6.04 9.68
C LEU A 252 -2.44 5.57 8.45
N ILE A 253 -2.15 6.15 7.27
CA ILE A 253 -2.75 5.75 5.99
C ILE A 253 -2.46 4.27 5.67
N LEU A 254 -1.24 3.78 5.93
CA LEU A 254 -0.86 2.38 5.71
C LEU A 254 -1.82 1.42 6.42
N GLN A 255 -2.23 1.73 7.66
CA GLN A 255 -3.14 0.89 8.44
C GLN A 255 -4.51 0.72 7.78
N CYS A 256 -4.94 1.72 7.00
CA CYS A 256 -6.21 1.68 6.30
C CYS A 256 -6.11 1.08 4.88
N LEU A 257 -4.93 1.11 4.26
CA LEU A 257 -4.76 0.73 2.84
C LEU A 257 -4.26 -0.69 2.61
N GLY A 258 -3.74 -1.39 3.63
CA GLY A 258 -3.21 -2.75 3.47
C GLY A 258 -4.18 -3.76 2.85
N PHE A 259 -3.64 -4.79 2.19
CA PHE A 259 -4.43 -5.89 1.63
C PHE A 259 -5.33 -6.55 2.69
N GLY A 260 -6.61 -6.69 2.38
CA GLY A 260 -7.64 -7.16 3.31
C GLY A 260 -8.42 -6.03 4.00
N ASN A 261 -8.01 -4.78 3.85
CA ASN A 261 -8.78 -3.63 4.32
C ASN A 261 -9.77 -3.14 3.25
N ALA A 262 -10.93 -2.67 3.70
CA ALA A 262 -11.99 -2.17 2.82
C ALA A 262 -11.54 -1.00 1.92
N SER A 263 -10.61 -0.16 2.39
CA SER A 263 -10.11 1.02 1.66
C SER A 263 -9.04 0.71 0.61
N ALA A 264 -8.50 -0.51 0.58
CA ALA A 264 -7.47 -0.90 -0.39
C ALA A 264 -8.01 -0.84 -1.83
N LEU A 265 -9.19 -1.43 -2.09
CA LEU A 265 -9.76 -1.48 -3.44
C LEU A 265 -10.14 -0.09 -3.99
N PRO A 266 -10.84 0.80 -3.23
CA PRO A 266 -11.07 2.17 -3.66
C PRO A 266 -9.77 2.92 -3.97
N PHE A 267 -8.73 2.78 -3.13
CA PHE A 267 -7.43 3.43 -3.37
C PHE A 267 -6.82 2.99 -4.70
N LEU A 268 -6.84 1.68 -4.97
CA LEU A 268 -6.33 1.11 -6.20
C LEU A 268 -7.13 1.57 -7.44
N ARG A 269 -8.46 1.62 -7.35
CA ARG A 269 -9.34 2.07 -8.44
C ARG A 269 -9.21 3.56 -8.77
N LEU A 270 -8.94 4.39 -7.76
CA LEU A 270 -8.87 5.85 -7.90
C LEU A 270 -7.49 6.36 -8.34
N GLY A 271 -6.56 5.47 -8.72
CA GLY A 271 -5.23 5.86 -9.19
C GLY A 271 -4.20 5.99 -8.06
N GLY A 272 -4.37 5.25 -6.96
CA GLY A 272 -3.44 5.26 -5.85
C GLY A 272 -2.03 4.77 -6.18
N ILE A 273 -1.90 3.76 -7.06
CA ILE A 273 -0.58 3.27 -7.49
C ILE A 273 0.23 4.36 -8.23
N PRO A 274 -0.29 5.03 -9.28
CA PRO A 274 0.41 6.15 -9.90
C PRO A 274 0.77 7.28 -8.93
N ALA A 275 -0.14 7.66 -8.02
CA ALA A 275 0.14 8.71 -7.04
C ALA A 275 1.30 8.33 -6.11
N LEU A 276 1.32 7.08 -5.63
CA LEU A 276 2.36 6.56 -4.76
C LEU A 276 3.71 6.46 -5.47
N VAL A 277 3.76 5.94 -6.70
CA VAL A 277 5.00 5.87 -7.50
C VAL A 277 5.55 7.27 -7.77
N LYS A 278 4.69 8.26 -8.06
CA LYS A 278 5.11 9.65 -8.27
C LYS A 278 5.66 10.30 -7.00
N MET A 279 5.11 9.95 -5.84
CA MET A 279 5.63 10.39 -4.54
C MET A 279 6.99 9.76 -4.26
N ILE A 280 7.13 8.44 -4.43
CA ILE A 280 8.41 7.74 -4.31
C ILE A 280 9.45 8.40 -5.23
N ALA A 281 9.13 8.59 -6.51
CA ALA A 281 10.01 9.26 -7.46
C ALA A 281 10.50 10.62 -6.96
N THR A 282 9.62 11.36 -6.30
CA THR A 282 9.92 12.70 -5.79
C THR A 282 10.82 12.68 -4.56
N LEU A 283 10.61 11.71 -3.66
CA LEU A 283 11.37 11.59 -2.42
C LEU A 283 12.78 11.01 -2.64
N ILE A 284 12.93 10.06 -3.56
CA ILE A 284 14.18 9.28 -3.69
C ILE A 284 14.88 9.36 -5.05
N SER A 285 14.24 9.90 -6.09
CA SER A 285 14.80 9.82 -7.46
C SER A 285 14.91 11.17 -8.16
N LYS A 286 14.36 12.25 -7.58
CA LYS A 286 14.42 13.60 -8.17
C LYS A 286 15.64 14.35 -7.64
N PRO A 287 16.62 14.70 -8.49
CA PRO A 287 17.82 15.43 -8.07
C PRO A 287 17.45 16.71 -7.30
N LYS A 288 16.48 17.48 -7.80
CA LYS A 288 16.02 18.73 -7.15
C LYS A 288 15.60 18.56 -5.68
N THR A 289 14.95 17.46 -5.32
CA THR A 289 14.55 17.21 -3.92
C THR A 289 15.77 16.81 -3.10
N VAL A 290 16.60 15.93 -3.66
CA VAL A 290 17.77 15.36 -2.98
C VAL A 290 18.84 16.42 -2.74
N GLU A 291 19.15 17.23 -3.74
CA GLU A 291 20.08 18.37 -3.68
C GLU A 291 19.62 19.44 -2.68
N ALA A 292 18.30 19.66 -2.54
CA ALA A 292 17.77 20.63 -1.59
C ALA A 292 18.05 20.26 -0.13
N PHE A 293 18.25 18.98 0.17
CA PHE A 293 18.43 18.47 1.52
C PHE A 293 19.79 17.80 1.76
N TRP A 294 20.67 17.75 0.75
CA TRP A 294 21.97 17.08 0.85
C TRP A 294 22.88 17.66 1.95
N GLY A 295 22.72 18.94 2.26
CA GLY A 295 23.47 19.62 3.32
C GLY A 295 22.89 19.44 4.73
N ASP A 296 21.76 18.76 4.89
CA ASP A 296 21.08 18.52 6.17
C ASP A 296 20.77 17.03 6.33
N GLU A 297 21.69 16.31 6.98
CA GLU A 297 21.61 14.85 7.10
C GLU A 297 20.33 14.39 7.82
N GLU A 298 19.90 15.09 8.87
CA GLU A 298 18.69 14.75 9.62
C GLU A 298 17.45 14.85 8.74
N LEU A 299 17.31 15.97 8.01
CA LEU A 299 16.18 16.17 7.11
C LEU A 299 16.20 15.18 5.95
N LEU A 300 17.38 14.86 5.41
CA LEU A 300 17.53 13.86 4.36
C LEU A 300 17.10 12.46 4.85
N GLN A 301 17.43 12.09 6.11
CA GLN A 301 16.93 10.85 6.69
C GLN A 301 15.40 10.84 6.82
N ASP A 302 14.76 11.96 7.16
CA ASP A 302 13.29 12.04 7.22
C ASP A 302 12.63 11.92 5.83
N VAL A 303 13.26 12.44 4.78
CA VAL A 303 12.84 12.20 3.39
C VAL A 303 12.92 10.70 3.06
N PHE A 304 14.04 10.05 3.39
CA PHE A 304 14.20 8.61 3.17
C PHE A 304 13.23 7.78 3.99
N ARG A 305 12.95 8.17 5.23
CA ARG A 305 11.97 7.53 6.08
C ARG A 305 10.55 7.64 5.51
N SER A 306 10.22 8.76 4.88
CA SER A 306 8.98 8.95 4.12
C SER A 306 8.96 8.10 2.83
N GLY A 307 10.11 7.97 2.16
CA GLY A 307 10.29 7.08 1.01
C GLY A 307 10.10 5.60 1.37
N GLU A 308 10.69 5.16 2.47
CA GLU A 308 10.58 3.80 3.02
C GLU A 308 9.11 3.42 3.25
N ILE A 309 8.38 4.23 4.01
CA ILE A 309 6.96 3.93 4.29
C ILE A 309 6.12 3.93 3.01
N SER A 310 6.48 4.75 2.02
CA SER A 310 5.82 4.75 0.71
C SER A 310 6.00 3.42 -0.04
N PHE A 311 7.20 2.85 0.01
CA PHE A 311 7.46 1.52 -0.53
C PHE A 311 6.76 0.42 0.26
N VAL A 312 6.68 0.54 1.59
CA VAL A 312 5.91 -0.40 2.43
C VAL A 312 4.43 -0.36 2.03
N ILE A 313 3.85 0.83 1.83
CA ILE A 313 2.48 0.96 1.30
C ILE A 313 2.38 0.29 -0.05
N LEU A 314 3.32 0.54 -0.98
CA LEU A 314 3.32 -0.06 -2.31
C LEU A 314 3.33 -1.60 -2.21
N GLY A 315 4.20 -2.16 -1.37
CA GLY A 315 4.20 -3.59 -1.05
C GLY A 315 2.90 -4.07 -0.41
N ALA A 316 2.24 -3.29 0.44
CA ALA A 316 0.98 -3.68 1.07
C ALA A 316 -0.20 -3.68 0.09
N VAL A 317 -0.17 -2.87 -0.97
CA VAL A 317 -1.28 -2.66 -1.92
C VAL A 317 -1.09 -3.32 -3.29
N LEU A 318 -0.04 -4.13 -3.50
CA LEU A 318 0.21 -4.86 -4.76
C LEU A 318 -0.18 -6.36 -4.72
N PRO A 319 -1.46 -6.74 -4.52
CA PRO A 319 -1.90 -8.12 -4.69
C PRO A 319 -2.32 -8.34 -6.15
N GLY A 320 -1.35 -8.57 -7.04
CA GLY A 320 -1.66 -9.07 -8.37
C GLY A 320 -1.13 -8.28 -9.57
N PRO A 321 -1.35 -8.82 -10.78
CA PRO A 321 -0.74 -8.36 -12.02
C PRO A 321 -1.22 -6.97 -12.48
N ASP A 322 -2.46 -6.59 -12.17
CA ASP A 322 -3.03 -5.30 -12.58
C ASP A 322 -2.34 -4.13 -11.87
N TRP A 323 -2.05 -4.28 -10.58
CA TRP A 323 -1.42 -3.22 -9.79
C TRP A 323 0.07 -3.11 -10.09
N ILE A 324 0.73 -4.23 -10.36
CA ILE A 324 2.11 -4.25 -10.88
C ILE A 324 2.17 -3.58 -12.25
N SER A 325 1.19 -3.86 -13.12
CA SER A 325 1.03 -3.20 -14.40
C SER A 325 0.92 -1.68 -14.26
N GLN A 326 0.08 -1.18 -13.34
CA GLN A 326 -0.02 0.25 -13.06
C GLN A 326 1.29 0.85 -12.52
N ALA A 327 2.00 0.14 -11.64
CA ALA A 327 3.28 0.61 -11.10
C ALA A 327 4.34 0.73 -12.22
N LEU A 328 4.35 -0.23 -13.15
CA LEU A 328 5.21 -0.21 -14.33
C LEU A 328 4.90 0.94 -15.27
N GLU A 329 3.61 1.20 -15.55
CA GLU A 329 3.17 2.34 -16.35
C GLU A 329 3.54 3.68 -15.70
N ALA A 330 3.40 3.77 -14.38
CA ALA A 330 3.79 4.94 -13.60
C ALA A 330 5.33 5.14 -13.53
N GLY A 331 6.12 4.20 -14.04
CA GLY A 331 7.56 4.36 -14.20
C GLY A 331 8.40 3.92 -13.00
N ILE A 332 7.89 3.02 -12.14
CA ILE A 332 8.61 2.57 -10.94
C ILE A 332 10.02 2.02 -11.22
N MET A 333 10.24 1.38 -12.37
CA MET A 333 11.59 0.91 -12.72
C MET A 333 12.55 2.07 -13.01
N GLY A 334 12.07 3.13 -13.69
CA GLY A 334 12.88 4.32 -13.93
C GLY A 334 13.24 5.01 -12.61
N VAL A 335 12.31 5.02 -11.66
CA VAL A 335 12.52 5.51 -10.29
C VAL A 335 13.64 4.73 -9.58
N ILE A 336 13.58 3.40 -9.60
CA ILE A 336 14.59 2.52 -8.97
C ILE A 336 15.98 2.78 -9.56
N PHE A 337 16.10 2.73 -10.89
CA PHE A 337 17.39 2.93 -11.58
C PHE A 337 17.94 4.35 -11.36
N GLN A 338 17.07 5.35 -11.37
CA GLN A 338 17.47 6.73 -11.13
C GLN A 338 17.91 6.95 -9.68
N ALA A 339 17.26 6.31 -8.71
CA ALA A 339 17.65 6.39 -7.31
C ALA A 339 19.04 5.78 -7.11
N GLU A 340 19.29 4.58 -7.64
CA GLU A 340 20.63 3.97 -7.56
C GLU A 340 21.69 4.86 -8.23
N ARG A 341 21.38 5.49 -9.36
CA ARG A 341 22.33 6.40 -10.04
C ARG A 341 22.74 7.59 -9.15
N LEU A 342 21.85 8.02 -8.27
CA LEU A 342 22.07 9.12 -7.33
C LEU A 342 22.85 8.68 -6.08
N TYR A 343 22.67 7.45 -5.60
CA TYR A 343 23.23 7.01 -4.32
C TYR A 343 24.32 5.93 -4.40
N GLY A 344 24.54 5.33 -5.56
CA GLY A 344 25.38 4.15 -5.75
C GLY A 344 26.85 4.31 -5.36
N ASP A 345 27.36 5.54 -5.32
CA ASP A 345 28.76 5.86 -4.98
C ASP A 345 28.90 6.48 -3.57
N HIS A 346 27.82 6.66 -2.82
CA HIS A 346 27.85 7.39 -1.56
C HIS A 346 27.96 6.45 -0.34
N GLU A 347 29.01 6.65 0.48
CA GLU A 347 29.14 6.08 1.84
C GLU A 347 27.98 6.50 2.78
N VAL A 348 27.17 7.49 2.37
CA VAL A 348 25.98 8.00 3.06
C VAL A 348 24.80 7.04 2.91
N VAL A 349 25.01 5.76 3.21
CA VAL A 349 23.94 4.77 3.26
C VAL A 349 23.31 4.82 4.66
N GLY A 350 22.36 5.73 4.82
CA GLY A 350 21.50 5.76 6.00
C GLY A 350 20.69 4.46 6.14
N PRO A 351 20.27 4.09 7.37
CA PRO A 351 19.50 2.86 7.61
C PRO A 351 18.20 2.81 6.81
N HIS A 352 17.56 3.97 6.56
CA HIS A 352 16.33 4.07 5.78
C HIS A 352 16.55 3.73 4.31
N LEU A 353 17.65 4.18 3.69
CA LEU A 353 17.96 3.87 2.29
C LEU A 353 18.12 2.36 2.05
N ARG A 354 18.79 1.63 2.98
CA ARG A 354 18.88 0.16 2.92
C ARG A 354 17.53 -0.52 2.96
N LYS A 355 16.62 -0.03 3.82
CA LYS A 355 15.26 -0.57 3.89
C LYS A 355 14.44 -0.27 2.65
N ILE A 356 14.69 0.87 2.00
CA ILE A 356 14.11 1.15 0.68
C ILE A 356 14.63 0.12 -0.33
N TRP A 357 15.93 -0.18 -0.34
CA TRP A 357 16.50 -1.15 -1.29
C TRP A 357 15.93 -2.54 -1.07
N HIS A 358 15.84 -2.97 0.19
CA HIS A 358 15.15 -4.19 0.56
C HIS A 358 13.67 -4.21 0.11
N SER A 359 12.96 -3.09 0.24
CA SER A 359 11.57 -3.00 -0.24
C SER A 359 11.48 -3.06 -1.77
N MET A 360 12.48 -2.55 -2.48
CA MET A 360 12.62 -2.75 -3.92
C MET A 360 12.87 -4.21 -4.25
N GLU A 361 13.74 -4.93 -3.51
CA GLU A 361 13.95 -6.38 -3.68
C GLU A 361 12.62 -7.14 -3.62
N VAL A 362 11.82 -6.86 -2.59
CA VAL A 362 10.48 -7.47 -2.41
C VAL A 362 9.56 -7.13 -3.58
N PHE A 363 9.65 -5.92 -4.13
CA PHE A 363 8.91 -5.54 -5.34
C PHE A 363 9.37 -6.33 -6.57
N PHE A 364 10.68 -6.50 -6.79
CA PHE A 364 11.23 -7.33 -7.86
C PHE A 364 10.79 -8.79 -7.74
N GLU A 365 10.85 -9.38 -6.55
CA GLU A 365 10.39 -10.76 -6.31
C GLU A 365 8.91 -10.93 -6.69
N ARG A 366 8.07 -9.96 -6.33
CA ARG A 366 6.66 -9.94 -6.74
C ARG A 366 6.50 -9.77 -8.23
N MET A 367 7.28 -8.90 -8.87
CA MET A 367 7.23 -8.77 -10.32
C MET A 367 7.55 -10.09 -11.01
N ILE A 368 8.66 -10.75 -10.64
CA ILE A 368 9.08 -12.05 -11.19
C ILE A 368 7.92 -13.06 -11.12
N LEU A 369 7.17 -13.06 -10.01
CA LEU A 369 6.00 -13.93 -9.85
C LEU A 369 4.92 -13.65 -10.92
N TYR A 370 4.62 -12.38 -11.19
CA TYR A 370 3.54 -12.00 -12.10
C TYR A 370 3.98 -11.77 -13.56
N VAL A 371 5.26 -11.99 -13.90
CA VAL A 371 5.78 -11.96 -15.28
C VAL A 371 5.14 -13.03 -16.19
N VAL A 372 4.35 -13.94 -15.64
CA VAL A 372 3.52 -14.88 -16.43
C VAL A 372 2.21 -14.28 -16.92
N TYR A 373 1.86 -13.05 -16.53
CA TYR A 373 0.65 -12.37 -16.98
C TYR A 373 0.95 -11.43 -18.16
N PRO A 374 0.18 -11.49 -19.27
CA PRO A 374 0.40 -10.66 -20.46
C PRO A 374 0.44 -9.16 -20.16
N SER A 375 -0.44 -8.70 -19.26
CA SER A 375 -0.56 -7.29 -18.86
C SER A 375 0.74 -6.76 -18.27
N VAL A 376 1.41 -7.57 -17.44
CA VAL A 376 2.72 -7.27 -16.83
C VAL A 376 3.81 -7.37 -17.89
N VAL A 377 3.78 -8.41 -18.72
CA VAL A 377 4.80 -8.67 -19.75
C VAL A 377 4.94 -7.48 -20.71
N VAL A 378 3.82 -7.02 -21.28
CA VAL A 378 3.82 -5.94 -22.28
C VAL A 378 4.38 -4.65 -21.70
N ARG A 379 3.96 -4.29 -20.47
CA ARG A 379 4.38 -3.06 -19.80
C ARG A 379 5.83 -3.11 -19.37
N PHE A 380 6.28 -4.25 -18.88
CA PHE A 380 7.68 -4.44 -18.53
C PHE A 380 8.57 -4.27 -19.76
N ILE A 381 8.26 -4.92 -20.89
CA ILE A 381 9.04 -4.77 -22.14
C ILE A 381 9.12 -3.30 -22.55
N ALA A 382 7.99 -2.57 -22.50
CA ALA A 382 7.97 -1.16 -22.82
C ALA A 382 8.90 -0.35 -21.90
N THR A 383 8.88 -0.63 -20.60
CA THR A 383 9.73 0.02 -19.60
C THR A 383 11.21 -0.37 -19.75
N THR A 384 11.54 -1.62 -20.02
CA THR A 384 12.91 -2.07 -20.30
C THR A 384 13.49 -1.39 -21.52
N LYS A 385 12.71 -1.25 -22.61
CA LYS A 385 13.15 -0.50 -23.80
C LYS A 385 13.47 0.96 -23.47
N LYS A 386 12.66 1.60 -22.62
CA LYS A 386 12.93 2.97 -22.15
C LYS A 386 14.23 3.06 -21.34
N ILE A 387 14.46 2.12 -20.42
CA ILE A 387 15.68 2.08 -19.60
C ILE A 387 16.91 1.85 -20.49
N LEU A 388 16.85 0.88 -21.40
CA LEU A 388 17.92 0.61 -22.36
C LEU A 388 18.23 1.81 -23.25
N GLY A 389 17.20 2.51 -23.74
CA GLY A 389 17.37 3.70 -24.56
C GLY A 389 17.81 4.96 -23.80
N SER A 390 17.91 4.89 -22.46
CA SER A 390 18.32 6.02 -21.61
C SER A 390 19.75 5.91 -21.08
N ASP A 391 20.49 4.86 -21.48
CA ASP A 391 21.86 4.53 -21.03
C ASP A 391 22.05 4.38 -19.51
N VAL A 392 20.99 4.47 -18.71
CA VAL A 392 21.05 4.37 -17.24
C VAL A 392 21.54 2.99 -16.80
N GLU A 393 21.12 1.92 -17.48
CA GLU A 393 21.61 0.56 -17.20
C GLU A 393 23.12 0.44 -17.43
N LEU A 394 23.64 0.95 -18.56
CA LEU A 394 25.07 0.91 -18.88
C LEU A 394 25.89 1.72 -17.88
N SER A 395 25.41 2.91 -17.51
CA SER A 395 26.04 3.76 -16.50
C SER A 395 26.13 3.06 -15.14
N LEU A 396 25.04 2.43 -14.68
CA LEU A 396 25.02 1.70 -13.42
C LEU A 396 25.91 0.44 -13.46
N MET A 397 25.90 -0.32 -14.55
CA MET A 397 26.77 -1.49 -14.69
C MET A 397 28.27 -1.14 -14.62
N SER A 398 28.64 0.08 -15.02
CA SER A 398 30.02 0.57 -14.92
C SER A 398 30.40 1.11 -13.54
N ARG A 399 29.45 1.72 -12.81
CA ARG A 399 29.70 2.38 -11.52
C ARG A 399 29.50 1.45 -10.33
N THR A 400 28.42 0.66 -10.34
CA THR A 400 27.99 -0.20 -9.23
C THR A 400 27.76 -1.64 -9.69
N PRO A 401 28.82 -2.37 -10.07
CA PRO A 401 28.71 -3.74 -10.58
C PRO A 401 28.21 -4.74 -9.52
N GLU A 402 28.39 -4.42 -8.24
CA GLU A 402 28.00 -5.24 -7.09
C GLU A 402 26.60 -4.93 -6.54
N TRP A 403 25.83 -4.06 -7.20
CA TRP A 403 24.48 -3.71 -6.74
C TRP A 403 23.58 -4.97 -6.67
N GLU A 404 23.09 -5.30 -5.48
CA GLU A 404 22.33 -6.54 -5.23
C GLU A 404 21.08 -6.67 -6.12
N LEU A 405 20.43 -5.55 -6.45
CA LEU A 405 19.28 -5.52 -7.35
C LEU A 405 19.64 -5.77 -8.82
N LEU A 406 20.92 -5.62 -9.21
CA LEU A 406 21.36 -5.81 -10.58
C LEU A 406 21.19 -7.25 -11.04
N GLU A 407 21.44 -8.22 -10.15
CA GLU A 407 21.24 -9.63 -10.47
C GLU A 407 19.75 -9.95 -10.64
N MET A 408 18.89 -9.46 -9.75
CA MET A 408 17.44 -9.61 -9.91
C MET A 408 16.91 -8.93 -11.17
N TRP A 409 17.47 -7.78 -11.55
CA TRP A 409 17.16 -7.14 -12.82
C TRP A 409 17.56 -8.02 -14.01
N ARG A 410 18.77 -8.60 -14.02
CA ARG A 410 19.22 -9.51 -15.10
C ARG A 410 18.31 -10.73 -15.24
N ILE A 411 17.94 -11.33 -14.11
CA ILE A 411 17.00 -12.44 -13.99
C ILE A 411 15.63 -12.07 -14.57
N LEU A 412 15.12 -10.91 -14.18
CA LEU A 412 13.82 -10.42 -14.63
C LEU A 412 13.85 -10.17 -16.13
N LYS A 413 14.89 -9.50 -16.62
CA LYS A 413 15.12 -9.22 -18.05
C LYS A 413 15.21 -10.50 -18.89
N SER A 414 15.94 -11.52 -18.43
CA SER A 414 16.05 -12.81 -19.14
C SER A 414 14.73 -13.57 -19.18
N SER A 415 14.05 -13.69 -18.03
CA SER A 415 12.72 -14.30 -17.91
C SER A 415 11.69 -13.63 -18.83
N MET A 416 11.81 -12.32 -18.97
CA MET A 416 10.95 -11.48 -19.77
C MET A 416 11.20 -11.58 -21.28
N ILE A 417 12.46 -11.74 -21.71
CA ILE A 417 12.79 -12.02 -23.11
C ILE A 417 12.14 -13.35 -23.53
N ALA A 418 12.21 -14.38 -22.68
CA ALA A 418 11.55 -15.66 -22.92
C ALA A 418 10.01 -15.53 -23.00
N ALA A 419 9.41 -14.76 -22.09
CA ALA A 419 7.98 -14.47 -22.12
C ALA A 419 7.56 -13.64 -23.35
N SER A 420 8.41 -12.69 -23.78
CA SER A 420 8.20 -11.87 -24.98
C SER A 420 8.26 -12.68 -26.26
N GLN A 421 9.18 -13.63 -26.37
CA GLN A 421 9.28 -14.54 -27.52
C GLN A 421 8.01 -15.40 -27.61
N SER A 422 7.52 -15.88 -26.48
CA SER A 422 6.24 -16.59 -26.36
C SER A 422 5.07 -15.69 -26.80
N LEU A 423 5.05 -14.43 -26.34
CA LEU A 423 4.03 -13.45 -26.74
C LEU A 423 4.06 -13.14 -28.26
N GLY A 424 5.26 -13.02 -28.84
CA GLY A 424 5.46 -12.82 -30.27
C GLY A 424 4.93 -13.99 -31.10
N ALA A 425 5.12 -15.22 -30.63
CA ALA A 425 4.59 -16.42 -31.29
C ALA A 425 3.05 -16.41 -31.37
N MET A 426 2.32 -15.88 -30.37
CA MET A 426 0.86 -15.70 -30.51
C MET A 426 0.47 -14.65 -31.54
N LYS A 427 1.23 -13.56 -31.66
CA LYS A 427 0.88 -12.51 -32.63
C LYS A 427 0.92 -13.02 -34.07
N CYS A 428 1.75 -14.04 -34.33
CA CYS A 428 1.85 -14.68 -35.64
C CYS A 428 0.72 -15.71 -35.91
N ASN A 429 0.08 -16.26 -34.86
CA ASN A 429 -1.09 -17.13 -35.00
C ASN A 429 -2.38 -16.27 -34.99
N GLN A 430 -2.77 -15.82 -36.18
CA GLN A 430 -3.85 -14.85 -36.40
C GLN A 430 -5.21 -15.32 -35.84
N GLY A 431 -5.81 -14.49 -34.97
CA GLY A 431 -7.20 -14.64 -34.52
C GLY A 431 -7.57 -13.90 -33.23
N ALA A 432 -6.59 -13.57 -32.36
CA ALA A 432 -6.86 -13.06 -31.00
C ALA A 432 -6.46 -11.58 -30.76
N LEU A 433 -6.13 -10.84 -31.81
CA LEU A 433 -5.35 -9.58 -31.71
C LEU A 433 -6.19 -8.30 -31.55
N CYS A 434 -7.47 -8.29 -31.90
CA CYS A 434 -8.27 -7.06 -31.86
C CYS A 434 -8.67 -6.63 -30.42
N ALA A 435 -8.65 -7.56 -29.45
CA ALA A 435 -9.01 -7.29 -28.05
C ALA A 435 -7.83 -6.87 -27.16
N PHE A 436 -6.58 -6.97 -27.64
CA PHE A 436 -5.37 -6.76 -26.82
C PHE A 436 -4.91 -5.30 -26.76
N THR A 437 -5.22 -4.50 -27.78
CA THR A 437 -4.86 -3.06 -27.84
C THR A 437 -5.96 -2.16 -27.28
N GLN A 438 -7.22 -2.63 -27.23
CA GLN A 438 -8.36 -1.93 -26.63
C GLN A 438 -8.48 -2.12 -25.10
N TRP A 439 -7.43 -2.61 -24.43
CA TRP A 439 -7.34 -2.68 -22.97
C TRP A 439 -7.12 -1.28 -22.34
N THR A 440 -7.97 -0.33 -22.73
CA THR A 440 -8.19 0.96 -22.06
C THR A 440 -9.59 0.94 -21.48
N HIS A 441 -9.67 0.93 -20.16
CA HIS A 441 -10.85 1.35 -19.40
C HIS A 441 -12.18 0.66 -19.77
N THR A 442 -12.48 -0.54 -19.23
CA THR A 442 -13.83 -0.97 -18.78
C THR A 442 -13.92 -2.49 -18.69
N SER A 443 -13.88 -3.05 -17.48
CA SER A 443 -14.83 -4.11 -17.10
C SER A 443 -14.80 -4.29 -15.59
N LEU A 444 -15.96 -4.14 -14.96
CA LEU A 444 -16.27 -4.18 -13.53
C LEU A 444 -15.37 -5.15 -12.72
N PHE A 445 -14.62 -4.59 -11.77
CA PHE A 445 -13.50 -5.20 -11.05
C PHE A 445 -13.87 -5.61 -9.62
N GLU A 446 -14.33 -6.83 -9.37
CA GLU A 446 -14.33 -7.35 -7.99
C GLU A 446 -12.91 -7.83 -7.63
N ALA A 447 -12.41 -7.41 -6.47
CA ALA A 447 -11.17 -7.93 -5.90
C ALA A 447 -11.34 -9.44 -5.75
N GLY A 448 -10.55 -10.22 -6.50
CA GLY A 448 -10.75 -11.67 -6.60
C GLY A 448 -11.10 -12.18 -8.00
N ARG A 449 -10.73 -11.50 -9.09
CA ARG A 449 -10.92 -12.10 -10.42
C ARG A 449 -10.02 -13.32 -10.62
N MET A 450 -10.64 -14.47 -10.87
CA MET A 450 -10.01 -15.61 -11.53
C MET A 450 -9.34 -15.14 -12.84
N PRO A 451 -8.23 -15.77 -13.29
CA PRO A 451 -7.60 -15.44 -14.57
C PRO A 451 -8.63 -15.43 -15.69
N GLY A 452 -8.61 -14.39 -16.53
CA GLY A 452 -9.52 -14.30 -17.66
C GLY A 452 -9.27 -15.42 -18.67
N ARG A 453 -10.23 -15.68 -19.57
CA ARG A 453 -10.05 -16.69 -20.64
C ARG A 453 -8.77 -16.46 -21.46
N MET A 454 -8.37 -15.21 -21.64
CA MET A 454 -7.13 -14.85 -22.35
C MET A 454 -5.88 -15.14 -21.54
N ASP A 455 -5.91 -14.95 -20.22
CA ASP A 455 -4.81 -15.32 -19.33
C ASP A 455 -4.62 -16.85 -19.34
N ILE A 456 -5.72 -17.61 -19.26
CA ILE A 456 -5.68 -19.09 -19.32
C ILE A 456 -5.08 -19.57 -20.66
N ARG A 457 -5.45 -18.95 -21.78
CA ARG A 457 -4.84 -19.25 -23.08
C ARG A 457 -3.35 -18.92 -23.12
N PHE A 458 -2.96 -17.78 -22.54
CA PHE A 458 -1.55 -17.39 -22.43
C PHE A 458 -0.76 -18.39 -21.59
N PHE A 459 -1.32 -18.83 -20.47
CA PHE A 459 -0.75 -19.84 -19.57
C PHE A 459 -0.53 -21.18 -20.28
N GLY A 460 -1.54 -21.67 -21.00
CA GLY A 460 -1.41 -22.87 -21.82
C GLY A 460 -0.26 -22.73 -22.83
N MET A 461 -0.19 -21.61 -23.54
CA MET A 461 0.91 -21.39 -24.47
C MET A 461 2.29 -21.29 -23.79
N LEU A 462 2.40 -20.63 -22.63
CA LEU A 462 3.64 -20.62 -21.85
C LEU A 462 4.09 -22.05 -21.49
N MET A 463 3.16 -22.93 -21.13
CA MET A 463 3.46 -24.35 -20.91
C MET A 463 3.97 -25.02 -22.18
N HIS A 464 3.32 -24.81 -23.33
CA HIS A 464 3.76 -25.36 -24.61
C HIS A 464 5.17 -24.89 -25.00
N VAL A 465 5.46 -23.59 -24.88
CA VAL A 465 6.80 -23.05 -25.18
C VAL A 465 7.82 -23.62 -24.22
N TYR A 466 7.51 -23.67 -22.92
CA TYR A 466 8.40 -24.22 -21.91
C TYR A 466 8.74 -25.69 -22.18
N ILE A 467 7.73 -26.53 -22.48
CA ILE A 467 7.96 -27.94 -22.84
C ILE A 467 8.76 -28.05 -24.12
N ARG A 468 8.49 -27.23 -25.14
CA ARG A 468 9.24 -27.25 -26.40
C ARG A 468 10.72 -26.89 -26.21
N LEU A 469 11.01 -25.87 -25.39
CA LEU A 469 12.38 -25.45 -25.09
C LEU A 469 13.15 -26.48 -24.27
N ASN A 470 12.45 -27.29 -23.46
CA ASN A 470 13.05 -28.29 -22.57
C ASN A 470 12.70 -29.73 -22.97
N ILE A 471 12.32 -29.96 -24.23
CA ILE A 471 11.71 -31.23 -24.66
C ILE A 471 12.62 -32.43 -24.41
N SER A 472 13.92 -32.29 -24.64
CA SER A 472 14.90 -33.37 -24.45
C SER A 472 14.97 -33.82 -22.99
N GLU A 473 14.92 -32.88 -22.06
CA GLU A 473 14.97 -33.16 -20.62
C GLU A 473 13.62 -33.71 -20.11
N VAL A 474 12.52 -33.10 -20.55
CA VAL A 474 11.17 -33.55 -20.23
C VAL A 474 10.95 -34.99 -20.69
N VAL A 475 11.33 -35.30 -21.94
CA VAL A 475 11.20 -36.64 -22.51
C VAL A 475 12.10 -37.63 -21.77
N LYS A 476 13.34 -37.24 -21.43
CA LYS A 476 14.25 -38.08 -20.64
C LYS A 476 13.64 -38.44 -19.29
N ASN A 477 13.16 -37.44 -18.54
CA ASN A 477 12.57 -37.62 -17.22
C ASN A 477 11.26 -38.42 -17.29
N TYR A 478 10.41 -38.16 -18.30
CA TYR A 478 9.15 -38.88 -18.48
C TYR A 478 9.38 -40.35 -18.84
N ARG A 479 10.26 -40.64 -19.82
CA ARG A 479 10.56 -42.01 -20.27
C ARG A 479 11.29 -42.83 -19.21
N SER A 480 12.15 -42.22 -18.39
CA SER A 480 12.80 -42.92 -17.28
C SER A 480 11.81 -43.37 -16.21
N THR A 481 10.67 -42.69 -16.07
CA THR A 481 9.61 -43.02 -15.12
C THR A 481 8.54 -43.94 -15.73
N GLU A 482 8.30 -43.84 -17.04
CA GLU A 482 7.35 -44.69 -17.78
C GLU A 482 7.83 -46.15 -17.92
N ALA A 483 9.14 -46.40 -17.83
CA ALA A 483 9.73 -47.75 -17.85
C ALA A 483 9.22 -48.68 -16.72
N GLU A 484 8.49 -48.16 -15.73
CA GLU A 484 7.88 -48.90 -14.62
C GLU A 484 6.36 -49.14 -14.77
N LEU A 485 5.69 -48.72 -15.86
CA LEU A 485 4.23 -48.86 -16.02
C LEU A 485 3.80 -49.78 -17.15
N VAL A 486 3.02 -50.80 -16.78
CA VAL A 486 2.13 -51.54 -17.68
C VAL A 486 0.72 -50.97 -17.53
N ILE A 487 0.23 -50.31 -18.57
CA ILE A 487 -1.17 -49.87 -18.65
C ILE A 487 -2.02 -51.11 -18.93
N THR A 488 -2.89 -51.52 -18.01
CA THR A 488 -3.81 -52.63 -18.23
C THR A 488 -5.11 -52.12 -18.88
N ARG A 489 -5.71 -52.95 -19.74
CA ARG A 489 -6.97 -52.65 -20.47
C ARG A 489 -8.17 -52.31 -19.56
N GLU A 490 -8.09 -52.62 -18.27
CA GLU A 490 -9.13 -52.39 -17.28
C GLU A 490 -9.27 -50.91 -16.88
N ASP A 491 -8.18 -50.12 -16.93
CA ASP A 491 -8.20 -48.68 -16.62
C ASP A 491 -9.00 -47.88 -17.67
N ALA A 492 -9.05 -48.36 -18.92
CA ALA A 492 -9.79 -47.72 -20.01
C ALA A 492 -11.31 -47.96 -19.96
N ALA A 493 -11.77 -49.01 -19.28
CA ALA A 493 -13.19 -49.35 -19.18
C ALA A 493 -13.96 -48.51 -18.15
N LEU A 494 -13.26 -47.92 -17.17
CA LEU A 494 -13.82 -47.02 -16.15
C LEU A 494 -14.22 -45.64 -16.69
N VAL A 495 -13.94 -45.33 -17.97
CA VAL A 495 -13.90 -43.96 -18.52
C VAL A 495 -15.24 -43.43 -19.06
N PHE A 496 -16.26 -44.27 -19.29
CA PHE A 496 -17.48 -43.88 -20.03
C PHE A 496 -18.72 -43.59 -19.16
N SER A 497 -18.55 -42.99 -17.98
CA SER A 497 -19.66 -42.54 -17.12
C SER A 497 -19.49 -41.05 -16.79
N GLU A 498 -20.46 -40.23 -17.18
CA GLU A 498 -20.46 -38.77 -16.94
C GLU A 498 -20.60 -38.37 -15.45
N GLU A 499 -20.68 -39.33 -14.53
CA GLU A 499 -20.88 -39.10 -13.09
C GLU A 499 -19.90 -39.89 -12.19
N LEU A 500 -18.59 -39.87 -12.48
CA LEU A 500 -17.63 -40.60 -11.64
C LEU A 500 -17.35 -39.90 -10.28
N PRO A 501 -17.51 -40.59 -9.14
CA PRO A 501 -17.11 -40.10 -7.82
C PRO A 501 -15.59 -39.90 -7.72
N LEU A 502 -15.15 -38.91 -6.93
CA LEU A 502 -13.74 -38.59 -6.66
C LEU A 502 -12.90 -39.81 -6.18
N ASP A 503 -13.54 -40.86 -5.66
CA ASP A 503 -12.89 -42.06 -5.15
C ASP A 503 -12.46 -43.05 -6.26
N ASP A 504 -13.08 -43.04 -7.44
CA ASP A 504 -12.71 -43.94 -8.54
C ASP A 504 -11.49 -43.47 -9.33
N PHE A 505 -11.19 -42.15 -9.34
CA PHE A 505 -9.97 -41.61 -9.95
C PHE A 505 -8.68 -42.07 -9.25
N ARG A 506 -8.78 -42.62 -8.03
CA ARG A 506 -7.64 -43.21 -7.32
C ARG A 506 -7.15 -44.50 -7.97
N LYS A 507 -7.87 -45.07 -8.93
CA LYS A 507 -7.48 -46.30 -9.63
C LYS A 507 -6.55 -46.04 -10.82
N LEU A 508 -6.64 -44.85 -11.44
CA LEU A 508 -5.82 -44.47 -12.59
C LEU A 508 -4.32 -44.42 -12.26
N ASN A 509 -3.54 -45.28 -12.91
CA ASN A 509 -2.08 -45.34 -12.77
C ASN A 509 -1.40 -44.55 -13.89
N HIS A 510 -1.38 -43.22 -13.76
CA HIS A 510 -0.79 -42.32 -14.76
C HIS A 510 0.18 -41.30 -14.15
N TYR A 511 1.16 -40.92 -14.95
CA TYR A 511 2.10 -39.85 -14.67
C TYR A 511 1.77 -38.64 -15.52
N VAL A 512 1.86 -37.47 -14.92
CA VAL A 512 1.65 -36.19 -15.58
C VAL A 512 2.86 -35.31 -15.37
N ILE A 513 3.13 -34.42 -16.32
CA ILE A 513 4.16 -33.42 -16.16
C ILE A 513 3.57 -32.26 -15.36
N VAL A 514 4.21 -31.87 -14.28
CA VAL A 514 3.83 -30.71 -13.48
C VAL A 514 4.86 -29.60 -13.68
N ILE A 515 4.41 -28.44 -14.14
CA ILE A 515 5.21 -27.23 -14.25
C ILE A 515 4.76 -26.24 -13.19
N ASN A 516 5.66 -25.79 -12.32
CA ASN A 516 5.34 -24.80 -11.31
C ASN A 516 5.83 -23.41 -11.71
N PHE A 517 4.91 -22.54 -12.15
CA PHE A 517 5.19 -21.12 -12.38
C PHE A 517 4.96 -20.26 -11.12
N ASN A 518 4.38 -20.84 -10.06
CA ASN A 518 4.22 -20.20 -8.74
C ASN A 518 5.42 -20.53 -7.83
N ILE A 519 6.63 -20.05 -8.18
CA ILE A 519 7.83 -20.25 -7.35
C ILE A 519 8.31 -18.91 -6.79
N ARG A 520 8.52 -18.86 -5.47
CA ARG A 520 9.19 -17.76 -4.76
C ARG A 520 10.69 -18.03 -4.66
N GLY A 521 11.53 -17.00 -4.81
CA GLY A 521 12.93 -17.03 -4.39
C GLY A 521 13.94 -16.50 -5.42
N ARG A 522 15.09 -16.04 -4.91
CA ARG A 522 16.25 -15.47 -5.63
C ARG A 522 16.95 -16.45 -6.57
N ASP A 523 16.65 -17.74 -6.49
CA ASP A 523 17.42 -18.83 -7.10
C ASP A 523 16.95 -19.17 -8.53
N THR A 524 16.84 -18.15 -9.38
CA THR A 524 16.28 -18.25 -10.74
C THR A 524 17.22 -18.87 -11.77
N GLN A 525 18.53 -18.85 -11.53
CA GLN A 525 19.49 -19.54 -12.40
C GLN A 525 19.35 -21.07 -12.30
N THR A 526 18.89 -21.59 -11.16
CA THR A 526 18.61 -23.03 -10.93
C THR A 526 17.16 -23.44 -11.30
N LEU A 527 16.32 -22.49 -11.72
CA LEU A 527 14.87 -22.67 -11.87
C LEU A 527 14.41 -23.15 -13.26
N ALA A 528 15.24 -23.07 -14.30
CA ALA A 528 14.86 -23.60 -15.62
C ALA A 528 14.66 -25.13 -15.58
N LEU A 529 15.50 -25.86 -14.83
CA LEU A 529 15.41 -27.32 -14.68
C LEU A 529 14.54 -27.79 -13.49
N LYS A 530 14.39 -27.01 -12.42
CA LYS A 530 13.59 -27.40 -11.21
C LYS A 530 12.09 -27.07 -11.28
N ARG A 531 11.62 -26.41 -12.34
CA ARG A 531 10.18 -26.06 -12.52
C ARG A 531 9.33 -27.24 -12.96
N CYS A 532 9.94 -28.25 -13.57
CA CYS A 532 9.27 -29.38 -14.19
C CYS A 532 9.49 -30.66 -13.39
N ALA A 533 8.41 -31.35 -13.02
CA ALA A 533 8.48 -32.64 -12.34
C ALA A 533 7.49 -33.61 -12.95
N VAL A 534 7.91 -34.85 -13.18
CA VAL A 534 7.01 -35.94 -13.52
C VAL A 534 6.42 -36.48 -12.22
N LYS A 535 5.10 -36.36 -12.05
CA LYS A 535 4.41 -36.78 -10.83
C LYS A 535 3.32 -37.78 -11.14
N HIS A 536 3.14 -38.74 -10.25
CA HIS A 536 1.98 -39.62 -10.32
C HIS A 536 0.70 -38.80 -10.10
N LEU A 537 -0.32 -39.02 -10.93
CA LEU A 537 -1.65 -38.37 -10.85
C LEU A 537 -2.22 -38.35 -9.43
N LYS A 538 -2.08 -39.44 -8.65
CA LYS A 538 -2.52 -39.50 -7.25
C LYS A 538 -1.90 -38.40 -6.37
N GLN A 539 -0.64 -38.06 -6.61
CA GLN A 539 0.04 -36.99 -5.89
C GLN A 539 -0.46 -35.61 -6.32
N VAL A 540 -0.78 -35.44 -7.61
CA VAL A 540 -1.28 -34.19 -8.17
C VAL A 540 -2.72 -33.91 -7.73
N VAL A 541 -3.59 -34.92 -7.72
CA VAL A 541 -4.98 -34.84 -7.23
C VAL A 541 -5.04 -34.48 -5.74
N ARG A 542 -4.04 -34.92 -4.96
CA ARG A 542 -3.90 -34.59 -3.53
C ARG A 542 -3.22 -33.24 -3.27
N ASP A 543 -2.73 -32.57 -4.31
CA ASP A 543 -2.08 -31.28 -4.17
C ASP A 543 -3.09 -30.24 -3.65
N ARG A 544 -2.73 -29.56 -2.55
CA ARG A 544 -3.62 -28.58 -1.90
C ARG A 544 -4.04 -27.48 -2.86
N ARG A 545 -3.23 -27.19 -3.89
CA ARG A 545 -3.52 -26.19 -4.93
C ARG A 545 -4.70 -26.58 -5.83
N PHE A 546 -5.15 -27.84 -5.85
CA PHE A 546 -6.36 -28.26 -6.58
C PHE A 546 -7.63 -28.24 -5.72
N LYS A 547 -7.51 -28.09 -4.39
CA LYS A 547 -8.63 -28.23 -3.43
C LYS A 547 -9.80 -27.30 -3.76
N GLU A 548 -9.51 -26.12 -4.30
CA GLU A 548 -10.49 -25.08 -4.64
C GLU A 548 -10.85 -25.04 -6.14
N HIS A 549 -10.19 -25.85 -6.98
CA HIS A 549 -10.34 -25.84 -8.44
C HIS A 549 -10.91 -27.17 -8.97
N ARG A 550 -12.07 -27.61 -8.43
CA ARG A 550 -12.73 -28.87 -8.80
C ARG A 550 -12.95 -29.04 -10.31
N LYS A 551 -13.27 -27.95 -11.04
CA LYS A 551 -13.45 -27.99 -12.49
C LYS A 551 -12.17 -28.37 -13.24
N GLU A 552 -11.03 -27.82 -12.83
CA GLU A 552 -9.75 -28.14 -13.47
C GLU A 552 -9.24 -29.52 -13.08
N LEU A 553 -9.61 -30.00 -11.88
CA LEU A 553 -9.35 -31.39 -11.50
C LEU A 553 -10.13 -32.39 -12.38
N LEU A 554 -11.40 -32.09 -12.69
CA LEU A 554 -12.19 -32.91 -13.61
C LEU A 554 -11.61 -32.86 -15.03
N LYS A 555 -11.19 -31.68 -15.48
CA LYS A 555 -10.50 -31.50 -16.77
C LYS A 555 -9.20 -32.33 -16.83
N LEU A 556 -8.40 -32.33 -15.77
CA LEU A 556 -7.19 -33.16 -15.65
C LEU A 556 -7.50 -34.64 -15.86
N CYS A 557 -8.48 -35.17 -15.14
CA CYS A 557 -8.84 -36.58 -15.25
C CYS A 557 -9.35 -36.94 -16.66
N ASP A 558 -10.24 -36.13 -17.23
CA ASP A 558 -10.77 -36.34 -18.59
C ASP A 558 -9.64 -36.33 -19.64
N MET A 559 -8.71 -35.38 -19.54
CA MET A 559 -7.58 -35.28 -20.48
C MET A 559 -6.61 -36.46 -20.34
N VAL A 560 -6.37 -36.94 -19.11
CA VAL A 560 -5.55 -38.13 -18.87
C VAL A 560 -6.18 -39.37 -19.50
N CYS A 561 -7.49 -39.55 -19.37
CA CYS A 561 -8.18 -40.70 -19.97
C CYS A 561 -8.17 -40.68 -21.51
N ARG A 562 -8.10 -39.49 -22.13
CA ARG A 562 -8.09 -39.32 -23.58
C ARG A 562 -6.68 -39.30 -24.20
N ALA A 563 -5.65 -39.01 -23.41
CA ALA A 563 -4.29 -38.88 -23.92
C ALA A 563 -3.73 -40.25 -24.34
N THR A 564 -3.19 -40.33 -25.55
CA THR A 564 -2.45 -41.51 -26.03
C THR A 564 -1.03 -41.51 -25.43
N PRO A 565 -0.69 -42.44 -24.52
CA PRO A 565 0.52 -42.36 -23.67
C PRO A 565 1.84 -42.23 -24.44
N ARG A 566 1.89 -42.71 -25.68
CA ARG A 566 3.09 -42.72 -26.54
C ARG A 566 3.27 -41.46 -27.39
N GLU A 567 2.23 -40.65 -27.56
CA GLU A 567 2.23 -39.50 -28.47
C GLU A 567 1.88 -38.19 -27.78
N GLN A 568 1.20 -38.28 -26.64
CA GLN A 568 0.66 -37.14 -25.91
C GLN A 568 0.99 -37.28 -24.43
N VAL A 569 1.35 -36.16 -23.82
CA VAL A 569 1.51 -36.07 -22.37
C VAL A 569 0.61 -34.99 -21.82
N VAL A 570 -0.06 -35.31 -20.72
CA VAL A 570 -0.85 -34.33 -19.97
C VAL A 570 0.08 -33.54 -19.06
N VAL A 571 -0.04 -32.22 -19.17
CA VAL A 571 0.78 -31.26 -18.46
C VAL A 571 -0.12 -30.39 -17.58
N VAL A 572 0.29 -30.19 -16.34
CA VAL A 572 -0.36 -29.34 -15.35
C VAL A 572 0.56 -28.19 -15.01
N GLY A 573 0.18 -26.97 -15.37
CA GLY A 573 0.87 -25.75 -14.99
C GLY A 573 0.21 -25.11 -13.77
N PHE A 574 0.99 -24.75 -12.75
CA PHE A 574 0.50 -23.97 -11.61
C PHE A 574 0.96 -22.52 -11.74
N PHE A 575 0.01 -21.59 -11.89
CA PHE A 575 0.25 -20.16 -12.04
C PHE A 575 -0.10 -19.41 -10.75
N PRO A 576 0.53 -18.27 -10.42
CA PRO A 576 0.22 -17.54 -9.20
C PRO A 576 -1.20 -16.99 -9.23
N SER A 577 -1.95 -17.16 -8.14
CA SER A 577 -3.29 -16.59 -7.98
C SER A 577 -3.23 -15.07 -7.79
N THR A 578 -4.33 -14.40 -8.15
CA THR A 578 -4.56 -12.95 -7.99
C THR A 578 -5.33 -12.59 -6.72
N ILE A 579 -5.86 -13.59 -6.00
CA ILE A 579 -6.96 -13.39 -5.03
C ILE A 579 -6.49 -13.42 -3.56
N GLU A 580 -5.36 -14.06 -3.25
CA GLU A 580 -4.87 -14.17 -1.87
C GLU A 580 -3.33 -14.17 -1.81
N ARG A 581 -2.77 -14.22 -0.59
CA ARG A 581 -1.33 -14.44 -0.34
C ARG A 581 -0.80 -15.48 -1.33
N CYS A 582 0.42 -15.30 -1.85
CA CYS A 582 0.99 -16.05 -2.99
C CYS A 582 1.19 -17.58 -2.78
N GLU A 583 0.46 -18.19 -1.85
CA GLU A 583 0.35 -19.61 -1.55
C GLU A 583 -0.75 -20.28 -2.39
N THR A 584 -1.72 -19.53 -2.91
CA THR A 584 -2.75 -20.05 -3.82
C THR A 584 -2.26 -20.00 -5.28
N ALA A 585 -2.57 -21.05 -6.05
CA ALA A 585 -2.14 -21.20 -7.44
C ALA A 585 -3.30 -21.62 -8.32
N TRP A 586 -3.36 -21.07 -9.54
CA TRP A 586 -4.31 -21.45 -10.57
C TRP A 586 -3.75 -22.62 -11.40
N PRO A 587 -4.35 -23.82 -11.36
CA PRO A 587 -3.95 -24.92 -12.22
C PRO A 587 -4.47 -24.70 -13.65
N VAL A 588 -3.63 -24.98 -14.63
CA VAL A 588 -3.99 -25.06 -16.05
C VAL A 588 -3.58 -26.44 -16.55
N VAL A 589 -4.53 -27.16 -17.14
CA VAL A 589 -4.31 -28.49 -17.70
C VAL A 589 -4.31 -28.40 -19.21
N GLU A 590 -3.25 -28.90 -19.83
CA GLU A 590 -3.10 -28.99 -21.29
C GLU A 590 -2.56 -30.36 -21.70
N THR A 591 -2.84 -30.76 -22.95
CA THR A 591 -2.25 -31.95 -23.57
C THR A 591 -1.25 -31.52 -24.62
N ILE A 592 -0.01 -31.98 -24.49
CA ILE A 592 1.07 -31.60 -25.39
C ILE A 592 1.52 -32.83 -26.17
N GLN A 593 1.58 -32.69 -27.49
CA GLN A 593 2.14 -33.74 -28.35
C GLN A 593 3.65 -33.80 -28.16
N LEU A 594 4.14 -34.98 -27.76
CA LEU A 594 5.55 -35.29 -27.84
C LEU A 594 5.84 -35.59 -29.31
N VAL A 595 6.13 -34.55 -30.09
CA VAL A 595 6.56 -34.74 -31.49
C VAL A 595 7.70 -35.75 -31.48
N SER A 596 7.53 -36.86 -32.19
CA SER A 596 8.63 -37.80 -32.41
C SER A 596 9.74 -37.01 -33.06
N ALA A 597 10.82 -36.74 -32.33
CA ALA A 597 12.07 -36.34 -32.95
C ALA A 597 12.53 -37.53 -33.81
N LYS A 598 12.00 -37.62 -35.03
CA LYS A 598 12.64 -38.32 -36.14
C LYS A 598 13.57 -37.31 -36.79
N GLN A 599 14.72 -37.10 -36.14
CA GLN A 599 16.05 -37.44 -36.65
C GLN A 599 17.11 -36.98 -35.66
#